data_AF-A0A941ETL1-F1
#
_entry.id   AF-A0A941ETL1-F1
#
_cell.length_a   1.000
_cell.length_b   1.000
_cell.length_c   1.000
_cell.angle_alpha   90.00
_cell.angle_beta   90.00
_cell.angle_gamma   90.00
#
_symmetry.space_group_name_H-M   'P 1'
#
loop_
_entity.id
_entity.type
_entity.pdbx_description
1 polymer ?
#
loop_
_entity_poly.entity_id
_entity_poly.type
_entity_poly.pdbx_seq_one_letter_code
_entity_poly.pdbx_strand_id
1 'polypeptide(L)'
;MTALTVPEIQSLLTATSAQRTPINQDIEFHLAWSEWRRRHQARARWYHYRRRLALATMTARFTRRSQPPCKRGGHVQLHRGWTERPCAFDDGGRDEDELAQKLSALAAEGRFKEPPATAGMVEAAEAAIGHALPALLRRLYTEVANGGFGPRTGVLGVPGGRGSSGDFADIVDVFREFNVQLPPDHEFYYPMPSGMLWILDEGCSLWTLIDLKDPSAPLWGWDPGKDPKLHSLDLTLADWLTTWLNLGAPDDFLWRR
;
A
#
# COMPACT_ATOMS: atom_id res chain seq x y z
N MET A 1 24.43 16.78 4.21
CA MET A 1 24.85 15.69 3.30
C MET A 1 24.31 14.39 3.86
N THR A 2 23.39 13.74 3.15
CA THR A 2 22.88 12.40 3.51
C THR A 2 23.83 11.35 2.95
N ALA A 3 24.19 10.36 3.77
CA ALA A 3 25.08 9.27 3.38
C ALA A 3 24.39 8.33 2.38
N LEU A 4 25.16 7.77 1.44
CA LEU A 4 24.70 6.75 0.50
C LEU A 4 24.47 5.42 1.22
N THR A 5 23.40 4.72 0.87
CA THR A 5 23.09 3.38 1.36
C THR A 5 23.85 2.29 0.59
N VAL A 6 24.02 1.11 1.19
CA VAL A 6 24.73 -0.02 0.55
C VAL A 6 24.12 -0.43 -0.81
N PRO A 7 22.78 -0.49 -0.99
CA PRO A 7 22.19 -0.75 -2.30
C PRO A 7 22.46 0.34 -3.34
N GLU A 8 22.55 1.61 -2.92
CA GLU A 8 22.90 2.72 -3.82
C GLU A 8 24.35 2.64 -4.28
N ILE A 9 25.27 2.28 -3.38
CA ILE A 9 26.68 2.06 -3.73
C ILE A 9 26.80 0.91 -4.74
N GLN A 10 26.09 -0.20 -4.49
CA GLN A 10 26.07 -1.35 -5.41
C GLN A 10 25.51 -0.97 -6.78
N SER A 11 24.40 -0.24 -6.84
CA SER A 11 23.78 0.21 -8.09
C SER A 11 24.69 1.17 -8.89
N LEU A 12 25.36 2.11 -8.22
CA LEU A 12 26.32 3.02 -8.85
C LEU A 12 27.54 2.27 -9.40
N LEU A 13 28.06 1.31 -8.64
CA LEU A 13 29.17 0.47 -9.10
C LEU A 13 28.77 -0.33 -10.34
N THR A 14 27.60 -0.97 -10.35
CA THR A 14 27.08 -1.71 -11.51
C THR A 14 26.91 -0.82 -12.74
N ALA A 15 26.39 0.40 -12.57
CA ALA A 15 26.23 1.37 -13.65
C ALA A 15 27.57 1.82 -14.24
N THR A 16 28.63 1.89 -13.43
CA THR A 16 29.99 2.23 -13.89
C THR A 16 30.77 1.04 -14.47
N SER A 17 30.43 -0.20 -14.08
CA SER A 17 31.18 -1.40 -14.47
C SER A 17 30.64 -2.11 -15.72
N ALA A 18 29.39 -1.84 -16.13
CA ALA A 18 28.82 -2.44 -17.32
C ALA A 18 29.43 -1.82 -18.59
N GLN A 19 30.20 -2.62 -19.33
CA GLN A 19 30.66 -2.29 -20.67
C GLN A 19 29.49 -1.79 -21.53
N ARG A 20 29.65 -0.58 -22.08
CA ARG A 20 28.69 0.15 -22.93
C ARG A 20 27.95 -0.79 -23.89
N THR A 21 26.72 -1.13 -23.55
CA THR A 21 25.71 -1.70 -24.46
C THR A 21 24.61 -0.66 -24.68
N PRO A 22 24.02 -0.56 -25.89
CA PRO A 22 23.43 0.67 -26.37
C PRO A 22 22.00 0.95 -25.86
N ILE A 23 21.52 0.18 -24.88
CA ILE A 23 20.11 0.26 -24.42
C ILE A 23 19.98 0.74 -22.97
N ASN A 24 21.07 0.97 -22.23
CA ASN A 24 20.98 1.49 -20.87
C ASN A 24 21.86 2.73 -20.63
N GLN A 25 21.16 3.83 -20.36
CA GLN A 25 21.36 4.68 -19.18
C GLN A 25 22.46 5.75 -19.25
N ASP A 26 22.00 6.98 -19.53
CA ASP A 26 22.73 8.21 -19.26
C ASP A 26 23.03 8.32 -17.75
N ILE A 27 24.31 8.42 -17.39
CA ILE A 27 24.77 8.58 -16.00
C ILE A 27 24.09 9.78 -15.34
N GLU A 28 23.80 10.84 -16.12
CA GLU A 28 23.07 12.01 -15.63
C GLU A 28 21.65 11.68 -15.18
N PHE A 29 20.94 10.80 -15.90
CA PHE A 29 19.61 10.32 -15.49
C PHE A 29 19.68 9.57 -14.16
N HIS A 30 20.66 8.70 -13.96
CA HIS A 30 20.82 7.95 -12.70
C HIS A 30 21.16 8.86 -11.52
N LEU A 31 22.03 9.84 -11.72
CA LEU A 31 22.41 10.81 -10.69
C LEU A 31 21.23 11.72 -10.33
N ALA A 32 20.51 12.23 -11.33
CA ALA A 32 19.30 13.04 -11.12
C ALA A 32 18.21 12.25 -10.40
N TRP A 33 17.98 11.00 -10.79
CA TRP A 33 17.00 10.11 -10.16
C TRP A 33 17.41 9.76 -8.72
N SER A 34 18.70 9.58 -8.46
CA SER A 34 19.26 9.35 -7.12
C SER A 34 19.14 10.57 -6.21
N GLU A 35 19.44 11.78 -6.71
CA GLU A 35 19.25 13.03 -5.96
C GLU A 35 17.80 13.33 -5.65
N TRP A 36 16.92 13.19 -6.65
CA TRP A 36 15.49 13.35 -6.50
C TRP A 36 14.96 12.37 -5.44
N ARG A 37 15.32 11.07 -5.54
CA ARG A 37 14.94 10.06 -4.54
C ARG A 37 15.39 10.47 -3.14
N ARG A 38 16.65 10.88 -2.95
CA ARG A 38 17.14 11.24 -1.60
C ARG A 38 16.38 12.44 -1.01
N ARG A 39 16.13 13.48 -1.81
CA ARG A 39 15.36 14.66 -1.36
C ARG A 39 13.91 14.30 -1.06
N HIS A 40 13.30 13.50 -1.93
CA HIS A 40 11.92 13.04 -1.78
C HIS A 40 11.78 12.10 -0.57
N GLN A 41 12.67 11.11 -0.39
CA GLN A 41 12.73 10.23 0.79
C GLN A 41 12.94 11.01 2.08
N ALA A 42 13.81 12.02 2.10
CA ALA A 42 14.02 12.85 3.28
C ALA A 42 12.74 13.62 3.65
N ARG A 43 12.06 14.21 2.65
CA ARG A 43 10.79 14.93 2.86
C ARG A 43 9.68 13.99 3.33
N ALA A 44 9.53 12.86 2.65
CA ALA A 44 8.59 11.79 2.95
C ALA A 44 8.75 11.23 4.38
N ARG A 45 9.98 10.82 4.75
CA ARG A 45 10.31 10.37 6.11
C ARG A 45 10.02 11.43 7.15
N TRP A 46 10.30 12.70 6.85
CA TRP A 46 9.98 13.79 7.77
C TRP A 46 8.48 13.88 8.04
N TYR A 47 7.63 13.81 7.00
CA TYR A 47 6.17 13.80 7.19
C TYR A 47 5.72 12.55 7.95
N HIS A 48 6.27 11.37 7.65
CA HIS A 48 5.94 10.14 8.37
C HIS A 48 6.30 10.25 9.86
N TYR A 49 7.55 10.56 10.21
CA TYR A 49 7.97 10.61 11.60
C TYR A 49 7.26 11.72 12.38
N ARG A 50 7.01 12.87 11.74
CA ARG A 50 6.32 13.98 12.39
C ARG A 50 4.84 13.66 12.66
N ARG A 51 4.16 12.96 11.74
CA ARG A 51 2.81 12.42 11.97
C ARG A 51 2.78 11.40 13.12
N ARG A 52 3.72 10.44 13.12
CA ARG A 52 3.83 9.40 14.16
C ARG A 52 4.09 10.00 15.54
N LEU A 53 4.96 11.01 15.64
CA LEU A 53 5.19 11.78 16.87
C LEU A 53 3.94 12.54 17.33
N ALA A 54 3.18 13.12 16.39
CA ALA A 54 1.91 13.79 16.71
C ALA A 54 0.86 12.81 17.26
N LEU A 55 0.69 11.65 16.60
CA LEU A 55 -0.21 10.58 17.07
C LEU A 55 0.19 10.05 18.45
N ALA A 56 1.47 9.77 18.67
CA ALA A 56 1.98 9.35 19.98
C ALA A 56 1.71 10.39 21.07
N THR A 57 1.86 11.68 20.75
CA THR A 57 1.58 12.80 21.66
C THR A 57 0.08 12.91 21.98
N MET A 58 -0.79 12.70 20.99
CA MET A 58 -2.24 12.71 21.17
C MET A 58 -2.72 11.55 22.04
N THR A 59 -2.25 10.32 21.78
CA THR A 59 -2.57 9.14 22.59
C THR A 59 -2.16 9.34 24.05
N ALA A 60 -0.97 9.92 24.31
CA ALA A 60 -0.50 10.24 25.65
C ALA A 60 -1.31 11.35 26.36
N ARG A 61 -1.94 12.26 25.60
CA ARG A 61 -2.85 13.28 26.17
C ARG A 61 -4.25 12.72 26.42
N PHE A 62 -4.71 11.79 25.59
CA PHE A 62 -6.03 11.16 25.70
C PHE A 62 -6.11 10.24 26.92
N THR A 63 -5.07 9.45 27.19
CA THR A 63 -4.98 8.59 28.40
C THR A 63 -5.01 9.39 29.71
N ARG A 64 -4.67 10.68 29.67
CA ARG A 64 -4.66 11.58 30.84
C ARG A 64 -6.02 12.26 31.07
N ARG A 65 -6.98 12.16 30.15
CA ARG A 65 -8.25 12.91 30.17
C ARG A 65 -9.53 12.06 30.10
N SER A 66 -9.43 10.73 30.03
CA SER A 66 -10.59 9.86 29.84
C SER A 66 -11.26 9.41 31.14
N GLN A 67 -12.20 10.22 31.62
CA GLN A 67 -13.58 9.74 31.88
C GLN A 67 -14.57 10.82 31.46
N PRO A 68 -15.45 10.54 30.48
CA PRO A 68 -16.75 11.19 30.43
C PRO A 68 -17.91 10.20 30.26
N PRO A 69 -19.14 10.60 30.69
CA PRO A 69 -20.29 9.73 30.81
C PRO A 69 -21.04 9.55 29.49
N CYS A 70 -21.60 8.35 29.32
CA CYS A 70 -22.50 7.95 28.24
C CYS A 70 -23.79 8.78 28.22
N LYS A 71 -24.15 9.37 27.07
CA LYS A 71 -25.56 9.61 26.68
C LYS A 71 -25.79 9.51 25.16
N ARG A 72 -27.02 9.07 24.87
CA ARG A 72 -27.60 8.55 23.63
C ARG A 72 -27.96 9.64 22.60
N GLY A 73 -27.95 9.21 21.33
CA GLY A 73 -29.10 9.32 20.41
C GLY A 73 -29.16 10.55 19.49
N GLY A 74 -29.05 10.30 18.19
CA GLY A 74 -29.43 11.25 17.14
C GLY A 74 -29.32 10.63 15.75
N HIS A 75 -30.46 10.37 15.11
CA HIS A 75 -30.57 9.94 13.71
C HIS A 75 -30.19 11.09 12.76
N VAL A 76 -29.51 10.78 11.64
CA VAL A 76 -29.41 11.65 10.47
C VAL A 76 -29.72 10.86 9.19
N GLN A 77 -30.43 11.54 8.31
CA GLN A 77 -31.20 11.06 7.17
C GLN A 77 -30.31 10.91 5.92
N LEU A 78 -30.49 9.81 5.19
CA LEU A 78 -29.76 9.50 3.95
C LEU A 78 -30.38 10.25 2.75
N HIS A 79 -29.56 11.03 2.04
CA HIS A 79 -29.93 11.56 0.73
C HIS A 79 -29.56 10.58 -0.39
N ARG A 80 -30.53 10.40 -1.30
CA ARG A 80 -30.52 9.54 -2.48
C ARG A 80 -29.68 10.12 -3.62
N GLY A 81 -29.15 9.23 -4.46
CA GLY A 81 -28.91 9.51 -5.88
C GLY A 81 -27.69 8.80 -6.47
N TRP A 82 -27.79 7.52 -6.81
CA TRP A 82 -26.83 6.84 -7.68
C TRP A 82 -27.55 6.44 -8.96
N THR A 83 -27.13 6.99 -10.10
CA THR A 83 -27.50 6.48 -11.42
C THR A 83 -26.68 5.24 -11.70
N GLU A 84 -27.37 4.10 -11.84
CA GLU A 84 -26.82 2.79 -12.14
C GLU A 84 -26.03 2.81 -13.46
N ARG A 85 -24.78 2.34 -13.42
CA ARG A 85 -24.09 1.86 -14.63
C ARG A 85 -24.47 0.39 -14.83
N PRO A 86 -24.78 -0.06 -16.07
CA PRO A 86 -25.20 -1.43 -16.31
C PRO A 86 -24.07 -2.41 -16.01
N CYS A 87 -24.43 -3.52 -15.37
CA CYS A 87 -23.59 -4.69 -15.12
C CYS A 87 -23.04 -5.20 -16.46
N ALA A 88 -21.72 -5.06 -16.66
CA ALA A 88 -21.02 -5.75 -17.75
C ALA A 88 -20.81 -7.21 -17.32
N PHE A 89 -20.91 -8.11 -18.30
CA PHE A 89 -20.80 -9.56 -18.22
C PHE A 89 -19.66 -10.07 -17.30
N ASP A 90 -19.97 -11.08 -16.48
CA ASP A 90 -19.10 -11.76 -15.48
C ASP A 90 -17.95 -12.56 -16.12
N ASP A 91 -16.98 -11.87 -16.73
CA ASP A 91 -15.72 -12.48 -17.20
C ASP A 91 -14.61 -12.40 -16.12
N GLY A 92 -14.81 -11.58 -15.08
CA GLY A 92 -13.80 -11.22 -14.08
C GLY A 92 -13.31 -12.39 -13.21
N GLY A 93 -14.20 -13.34 -12.87
CA GLY A 93 -13.82 -14.49 -12.03
C GLY A 93 -12.81 -15.44 -12.70
N ARG A 94 -12.89 -15.58 -14.04
CA ARG A 94 -11.98 -16.44 -14.81
C ARG A 94 -10.57 -15.84 -14.90
N ASP A 95 -10.48 -14.51 -15.01
CA ASP A 95 -9.19 -13.80 -15.04
C ASP A 95 -8.51 -13.83 -13.66
N GLU A 96 -9.29 -13.69 -12.59
CA GLU A 96 -8.79 -13.84 -11.21
C GLU A 96 -8.30 -15.26 -10.89
N ASP A 97 -8.99 -16.30 -11.40
CA ASP A 97 -8.55 -17.69 -11.29
C ASP A 97 -7.21 -17.93 -11.99
N GLU A 98 -7.07 -17.45 -13.22
CA GLU A 98 -5.83 -17.57 -13.98
C GLU A 98 -4.69 -16.80 -13.30
N LEU A 99 -4.97 -15.60 -12.79
CA LEU A 99 -4.03 -14.79 -12.03
C LEU A 99 -3.55 -15.52 -10.77
N ALA A 100 -4.47 -16.07 -9.96
CA ALA A 100 -4.13 -16.82 -8.75
C ALA A 100 -3.28 -18.07 -9.07
N GLN A 101 -3.57 -18.76 -10.17
CA GLN A 101 -2.78 -19.91 -10.63
C GLN A 101 -1.37 -19.50 -11.05
N LYS A 102 -1.21 -18.42 -11.82
CA LYS A 102 0.11 -17.90 -12.21
C LYS A 102 0.95 -17.51 -10.99
N LEU A 103 0.34 -16.82 -10.04
CA LEU A 103 0.99 -16.44 -8.79
C LEU A 103 1.37 -17.65 -7.94
N SER A 104 0.50 -18.66 -7.87
CA SER A 104 0.79 -19.91 -7.16
C SER A 104 1.97 -20.66 -7.78
N ALA A 105 2.09 -20.67 -9.11
CA ALA A 105 3.25 -21.25 -9.79
C ALA A 105 4.55 -20.52 -9.43
N LEU A 106 4.54 -19.18 -9.40
CA LEU A 106 5.68 -18.37 -8.94
C LEU A 106 6.02 -18.65 -7.47
N ALA A 107 5.01 -18.84 -6.61
CA ALA A 107 5.22 -19.22 -5.21
C ALA A 107 5.91 -20.59 -5.09
N ALA A 108 5.48 -21.59 -5.89
CA ALA A 108 6.10 -22.91 -5.93
C ALA A 108 7.56 -22.88 -6.42
N GLU A 109 7.92 -21.91 -7.25
CA GLU A 109 9.30 -21.62 -7.66
C GLU A 109 10.12 -20.89 -6.57
N GLY A 110 9.53 -20.58 -5.42
CA GLY A 110 10.20 -19.89 -4.31
C GLY A 110 10.39 -18.39 -4.55
N ARG A 111 9.57 -17.77 -5.42
CA ARG A 111 9.61 -16.32 -5.68
C ARG A 111 9.18 -15.48 -4.47
N PHE A 112 8.32 -16.03 -3.62
CA PHE A 112 7.84 -15.37 -2.40
C PHE A 112 8.41 -16.10 -1.18
N LYS A 113 8.85 -15.35 -0.17
CA LYS A 113 9.53 -15.91 1.00
C LYS A 113 8.54 -16.34 2.08
N GLU A 114 7.44 -15.60 2.18
CA GLU A 114 6.42 -15.79 3.19
C GLU A 114 5.51 -16.96 2.81
N PRO A 115 5.23 -17.91 3.72
CA PRO A 115 4.25 -18.95 3.47
C PRO A 115 2.84 -18.35 3.37
N PRO A 116 1.88 -19.04 2.75
CA PRO A 116 0.48 -18.62 2.77
C PRO A 116 -0.06 -18.46 4.19
N ALA A 117 -0.94 -17.48 4.38
CA ALA A 117 -1.63 -17.24 5.62
C ALA A 117 -2.70 -18.32 5.85
N THR A 118 -2.95 -18.67 7.12
CA THR A 118 -4.13 -19.48 7.45
C THR A 118 -5.40 -18.63 7.35
N ALA A 119 -6.55 -19.27 7.09
CA ALA A 119 -7.84 -18.56 7.07
C ALA A 119 -8.09 -17.78 8.38
N GLY A 120 -7.73 -18.34 9.54
CA GLY A 120 -7.88 -17.68 10.83
C GLY A 120 -7.00 -16.43 11.01
N MET A 121 -5.81 -16.38 10.38
CA MET A 121 -4.98 -15.16 10.37
C MET A 121 -5.65 -14.04 9.57
N VAL A 122 -6.27 -14.38 8.43
CA VAL A 122 -6.99 -13.42 7.61
C VAL A 122 -8.25 -12.93 8.32
N GLU A 123 -9.02 -13.82 8.93
CA GLU A 123 -10.22 -13.46 9.70
C GLU A 123 -9.89 -12.56 10.89
N ALA A 124 -8.78 -12.83 11.59
CA ALA A 124 -8.31 -11.98 12.67
C ALA A 124 -7.90 -10.58 12.16
N ALA A 125 -7.29 -10.50 10.97
CA ALA A 125 -6.95 -9.22 10.35
C ALA A 125 -8.20 -8.44 9.93
N GLU A 126 -9.17 -9.08 9.27
CA GLU A 126 -10.48 -8.51 8.91
C GLU A 126 -11.21 -7.97 10.15
N ALA A 127 -11.25 -8.74 11.24
CA ALA A 127 -11.85 -8.33 12.50
C ALA A 127 -11.13 -7.11 13.11
N ALA A 128 -9.80 -7.03 13.01
CA ALA A 128 -9.02 -5.91 13.50
C ALA A 128 -9.17 -4.64 12.65
N ILE A 129 -9.37 -4.79 11.33
CA ILE A 129 -9.60 -3.71 10.37
C ILE A 129 -11.07 -3.22 10.44
N GLY A 130 -12.00 -4.12 10.77
CA GLY A 130 -13.45 -3.84 10.81
C GLY A 130 -14.13 -3.94 9.44
N HIS A 131 -13.44 -4.48 8.44
CA HIS A 131 -13.92 -4.67 7.07
C HIS A 131 -13.42 -6.00 6.52
N ALA A 132 -14.23 -6.67 5.69
CA ALA A 132 -13.79 -7.85 4.95
C ALA A 132 -12.75 -7.47 3.90
N LEU A 133 -11.77 -8.34 3.67
CA LEU A 133 -10.82 -8.15 2.57
C LEU A 133 -11.50 -8.51 1.24
N PRO A 134 -11.09 -7.90 0.11
CA PRO A 134 -11.57 -8.29 -1.20
C PRO A 134 -11.26 -9.77 -1.46
N ALA A 135 -12.19 -10.48 -2.12
CA ALA A 135 -12.12 -11.93 -2.30
C ALA A 135 -10.79 -12.38 -2.92
N LEU A 136 -10.34 -11.68 -3.96
CA LEU A 136 -9.05 -11.91 -4.59
C LEU A 136 -7.89 -11.78 -3.59
N LEU A 137 -7.84 -10.69 -2.81
CA LEU A 137 -6.75 -10.46 -1.86
C LEU A 137 -6.71 -11.54 -0.77
N ARG A 138 -7.88 -11.92 -0.23
CA ARG A 138 -8.01 -13.03 0.73
C ARG A 138 -7.46 -14.33 0.14
N ARG A 139 -7.85 -14.65 -1.09
CA ARG A 139 -7.40 -15.84 -1.81
C ARG A 139 -5.89 -15.86 -2.02
N LEU A 140 -5.30 -14.74 -2.45
CA LEU A 140 -3.86 -14.62 -2.64
C LEU A 140 -3.10 -14.80 -1.32
N TYR A 141 -3.60 -14.25 -0.21
CA TYR A 141 -2.99 -14.51 1.09
C TYR A 141 -3.01 -15.98 1.50
N THR A 142 -4.11 -16.69 1.25
CA THR A 142 -4.27 -18.08 1.71
C THR A 142 -3.71 -19.14 0.76
N GLU A 143 -3.60 -18.83 -0.53
CA GLU A 143 -3.18 -19.79 -1.57
C GLU A 143 -1.75 -19.53 -2.06
N VAL A 144 -1.31 -18.27 -2.11
CA VAL A 144 -0.04 -17.88 -2.74
C VAL A 144 1.04 -17.61 -1.69
N ALA A 145 0.85 -16.57 -0.89
CA ALA A 145 1.82 -16.15 0.13
C ALA A 145 1.19 -15.09 1.06
N ASN A 146 1.62 -15.02 2.32
CA ASN A 146 1.22 -13.96 3.24
C ASN A 146 1.98 -12.65 2.95
N GLY A 147 1.73 -12.09 1.77
CA GLY A 147 2.41 -10.91 1.21
C GLY A 147 3.66 -11.27 0.41
N GLY A 148 4.38 -10.24 -0.04
CA GLY A 148 5.62 -10.36 -0.84
C GLY A 148 5.39 -10.58 -2.35
N PHE A 149 4.16 -10.82 -2.79
CA PHE A 149 3.78 -10.86 -4.20
C PHE A 149 3.41 -9.47 -4.73
N GLY A 150 3.50 -9.27 -6.04
CA GLY A 150 3.30 -7.96 -6.66
C GLY A 150 4.61 -7.19 -6.84
N PRO A 151 4.54 -5.95 -7.33
CA PRO A 151 5.72 -5.19 -7.67
C PRO A 151 6.54 -4.80 -6.43
N ARG A 152 7.81 -4.46 -6.66
CA ARG A 152 8.72 -3.89 -5.64
C ARG A 152 8.99 -4.83 -4.47
N THR A 153 8.70 -4.36 -3.26
CA THR A 153 8.80 -5.11 -1.99
C THR A 153 7.65 -6.09 -1.81
N GLY A 154 6.65 -6.04 -2.69
CA GLY A 154 5.46 -6.87 -2.65
C GLY A 154 4.41 -6.37 -1.66
N VAL A 155 3.18 -6.78 -1.90
CA VAL A 155 2.01 -6.50 -1.06
C VAL A 155 2.31 -6.93 0.38
N LEU A 156 1.96 -6.08 1.32
CA LEU A 156 2.08 -6.34 2.75
C LEU A 156 1.17 -7.51 3.13
N GLY A 157 1.61 -8.33 4.08
CA GLY A 157 0.85 -9.46 4.61
C GLY A 157 -0.06 -9.06 5.77
N VAL A 158 -0.94 -9.99 6.13
CA VAL A 158 -1.60 -10.00 7.46
C VAL A 158 -0.56 -10.33 8.55
N PRO A 159 -0.86 -10.16 9.86
CA PRO A 159 0.11 -10.41 10.92
C PRO A 159 0.84 -11.75 10.77
N GLY A 160 2.17 -11.71 10.88
CA GLY A 160 3.05 -12.86 10.60
C GLY A 160 3.50 -13.01 9.14
N GLY A 161 3.15 -12.05 8.27
CA GLY A 161 3.53 -12.01 6.86
C GLY A 161 4.58 -10.95 6.53
N ARG A 162 4.53 -10.46 5.29
CA ARG A 162 5.42 -9.42 4.79
C ARG A 162 5.10 -8.06 5.44
N GLY A 163 6.06 -7.48 6.15
CA GLY A 163 5.98 -6.10 6.63
C GLY A 163 6.43 -5.06 5.59
N SER A 164 6.28 -3.78 5.94
CA SER A 164 6.89 -2.66 5.19
C SER A 164 8.40 -2.68 5.38
N SER A 165 9.14 -1.86 4.62
CA SER A 165 10.61 -1.75 4.67
C SER A 165 11.11 -1.13 6.00
N GLY A 166 10.89 -1.82 7.11
CA GLY A 166 11.36 -1.48 8.45
C GLY A 166 10.42 -0.63 9.31
N ASP A 167 9.30 -0.14 8.75
CA ASP A 167 8.43 0.81 9.45
C ASP A 167 7.17 0.18 10.07
N PHE A 168 6.62 -0.88 9.45
CA PHE A 168 5.39 -1.54 9.90
C PHE A 168 5.47 -3.06 9.76
N ALA A 169 4.85 -3.77 10.70
CA ALA A 169 4.89 -5.23 10.76
C ALA A 169 4.00 -5.92 9.71
N ASP A 170 2.82 -5.34 9.44
CA ASP A 170 1.76 -5.93 8.61
C ASP A 170 0.69 -4.89 8.23
N ILE A 171 -0.31 -5.28 7.43
CA ILE A 171 -1.41 -4.38 7.01
C ILE A 171 -2.27 -3.87 8.17
N VAL A 172 -2.38 -4.60 9.29
CA VAL A 172 -3.20 -4.22 10.45
C VAL A 172 -2.49 -3.11 11.22
N ASP A 173 -1.18 -3.22 11.39
CA ASP A 173 -0.33 -2.19 12.00
C ASP A 173 -0.40 -0.88 11.22
N VAL A 174 -0.26 -0.95 9.89
CA VAL A 174 -0.43 0.22 9.00
C VAL A 174 -1.85 0.78 9.09
N PHE A 175 -2.88 -0.07 9.03
CA PHE A 175 -4.26 0.39 9.09
C PHE A 175 -4.54 1.18 10.37
N ARG A 176 -4.10 0.67 11.53
CA ARG A 176 -4.28 1.34 12.83
C ARG A 176 -3.58 2.68 12.93
N GLU A 177 -2.39 2.83 12.35
CA GLU A 177 -1.66 4.10 12.35
C GLU A 177 -2.29 5.11 11.38
N PHE A 178 -2.62 4.66 10.16
CA PHE A 178 -2.99 5.56 9.09
C PHE A 178 -4.48 5.91 9.02
N ASN A 179 -5.37 5.08 9.58
CA ASN A 179 -6.82 5.32 9.60
C ASN A 179 -7.31 5.97 10.92
N VAL A 180 -6.41 6.51 11.75
CA VAL A 180 -6.82 7.34 12.88
C VAL A 180 -7.50 8.60 12.38
N GLN A 181 -8.72 8.85 12.86
CA GLN A 181 -9.44 10.11 12.62
C GLN A 181 -8.81 11.21 13.48
N LEU A 182 -8.03 12.07 12.83
CA LEU A 182 -7.48 13.27 13.45
C LEU A 182 -8.55 14.39 13.49
N PRO A 183 -8.49 15.33 14.45
CA PRO A 183 -9.32 16.53 14.43
C PRO A 183 -9.11 17.34 13.15
N PRO A 184 -10.16 17.98 12.57
CA PRO A 184 -10.02 18.75 11.33
C PRO A 184 -9.02 19.92 11.38
N ASP A 185 -8.73 20.43 12.57
CA ASP A 185 -7.77 21.51 12.86
C ASP A 185 -6.34 21.01 13.08
N HIS A 186 -6.11 19.70 13.04
CA HIS A 186 -4.79 19.11 13.24
C HIS A 186 -3.89 19.33 12.01
N GLU A 187 -2.61 19.67 12.21
CA GLU A 187 -1.66 19.99 11.12
C GLU A 187 -1.41 18.84 10.12
N PHE A 188 -1.73 17.61 10.51
CA PHE A 188 -1.67 16.40 9.68
C PHE A 188 -3.03 15.75 9.43
N TYR A 189 -4.11 16.52 9.60
CA TYR A 189 -5.43 16.05 9.26
C TYR A 189 -5.51 15.80 7.76
N TYR A 190 -5.74 14.54 7.40
CA TYR A 190 -6.16 14.14 6.07
C TYR A 190 -7.49 13.41 6.25
N PRO A 191 -8.55 13.79 5.52
CA PRO A 191 -9.81 13.06 5.55
C PRO A 191 -9.59 11.70 4.91
N MET A 192 -9.12 10.73 5.70
CA MET A 192 -8.94 9.35 5.28
C MET A 192 -10.30 8.66 5.36
N PRO A 193 -10.87 8.18 4.24
CA PRO A 193 -12.06 7.36 4.27
C PRO A 193 -11.79 6.11 5.11
N SER A 194 -12.68 5.77 6.04
CA SER A 194 -12.41 4.75 7.07
C SER A 194 -12.24 3.31 6.55
N GLY A 195 -12.36 3.09 5.23
CA GLY A 195 -12.20 1.79 4.58
C GLY A 195 -10.91 1.66 3.76
N MET A 196 -10.01 2.64 3.82
CA MET A 196 -8.77 2.62 3.04
C MET A 196 -7.74 1.71 3.67
N LEU A 197 -7.43 0.60 3.01
CA LEU A 197 -6.42 -0.35 3.44
C LEU A 197 -5.12 -0.14 2.67
N TRP A 198 -4.02 -0.03 3.40
CA TRP A 198 -2.70 0.28 2.87
C TRP A 198 -1.95 -1.02 2.57
N ILE A 199 -1.84 -1.37 1.29
CA ILE A 199 -1.43 -2.72 0.88
C ILE A 199 0.00 -2.79 0.35
N LEU A 200 0.58 -1.69 -0.11
CA LEU A 200 1.96 -1.68 -0.59
C LEU A 200 2.66 -0.39 -0.18
N ASP A 201 3.77 -0.55 0.55
CA ASP A 201 4.76 0.48 0.77
C ASP A 201 5.63 0.58 -0.47
N GLU A 202 5.31 1.57 -1.29
CA GLU A 202 6.04 1.95 -2.50
C GLU A 202 7.36 2.68 -2.13
N GLY A 203 7.80 2.66 -0.88
CA GLY A 203 8.97 3.42 -0.43
C GLY A 203 8.80 4.94 -0.63
N CYS A 204 9.76 5.72 -0.15
CA CYS A 204 9.66 7.19 -0.20
C CYS A 204 8.33 7.73 0.37
N SER A 205 7.71 7.01 1.31
CA SER A 205 6.35 7.28 1.85
C SER A 205 5.25 7.40 0.79
N LEU A 206 5.45 6.82 -0.39
CA LEU A 206 4.42 6.54 -1.37
C LEU A 206 3.69 5.28 -0.96
N TRP A 207 2.38 5.25 -1.19
CA TRP A 207 1.58 4.10 -0.83
C TRP A 207 0.52 3.80 -1.88
N THR A 208 0.29 2.51 -2.07
CA THR A 208 -0.85 1.99 -2.81
C THR A 208 -1.84 1.41 -1.81
N LEU A 209 -3.10 1.81 -1.96
CA LEU A 209 -4.22 1.51 -1.08
C LEU A 209 -5.34 0.84 -1.86
N ILE A 210 -6.24 0.19 -1.12
CA ILE A 210 -7.47 -0.41 -1.65
C ILE A 210 -8.67 0.08 -0.83
N ASP A 211 -9.76 0.43 -1.50
CA ASP A 211 -11.00 0.83 -0.81
C ASP A 211 -11.85 -0.40 -0.49
N LEU A 212 -11.91 -0.77 0.79
CA LEU A 212 -12.65 -1.95 1.27
C LEU A 212 -14.17 -1.75 1.30
N LYS A 213 -14.66 -0.52 1.12
CA LYS A 213 -16.10 -0.23 1.12
C LYS A 213 -16.73 -0.34 -0.25
N ASP A 214 -15.92 -0.16 -1.30
CA ASP A 214 -16.36 -0.35 -2.66
C ASP A 214 -16.22 -1.84 -3.03
N PRO A 215 -17.31 -2.52 -3.46
CA PRO A 215 -17.24 -3.93 -3.86
C PRO A 215 -16.26 -4.22 -5.00
N SER A 216 -15.97 -3.22 -5.86
CA SER A 216 -14.97 -3.33 -6.92
C SER A 216 -13.53 -3.21 -6.43
N ALA A 217 -13.35 -2.82 -5.16
CA ALA A 217 -12.06 -2.69 -4.48
C ALA A 217 -10.99 -1.95 -5.33
N PRO A 218 -11.27 -0.71 -5.78
CA PRO A 218 -10.37 0.03 -6.64
C PRO A 218 -9.08 0.40 -5.89
N LEU A 219 -7.99 0.49 -6.64
CA LEU A 219 -6.70 0.93 -6.12
C LEU A 219 -6.56 2.45 -6.12
N TRP A 220 -5.93 2.95 -5.06
CA TRP A 220 -5.65 4.36 -4.83
C TRP A 220 -4.17 4.58 -4.57
N GLY A 221 -3.65 5.71 -5.03
CA GLY A 221 -2.31 6.17 -4.72
C GLY A 221 -2.32 7.27 -3.66
N TRP A 222 -1.29 7.30 -2.82
CA TRP A 222 -0.99 8.41 -1.94
C TRP A 222 0.48 8.83 -2.05
N ASP A 223 0.71 10.10 -2.41
CA ASP A 223 2.03 10.73 -2.48
C ASP A 223 2.03 12.05 -1.69
N PRO A 224 2.42 12.03 -0.40
CA PRO A 224 2.44 13.25 0.41
C PRO A 224 3.49 14.27 -0.05
N GLY A 225 4.42 13.89 -0.92
CA GLY A 225 5.42 14.78 -1.51
C GLY A 225 4.88 15.65 -2.65
N LYS A 226 3.88 15.15 -3.40
CA LYS A 226 3.24 15.82 -4.55
C LYS A 226 1.90 16.44 -4.17
N ASP A 227 0.95 15.62 -3.72
CA ASP A 227 -0.38 16.04 -3.27
C ASP A 227 -0.80 15.14 -2.10
N PRO A 228 -1.06 15.69 -0.91
CA PRO A 228 -1.48 14.89 0.23
C PRO A 228 -2.84 14.17 0.05
N LYS A 229 -3.58 14.42 -1.03
CA LYS A 229 -4.84 13.76 -1.34
C LYS A 229 -4.63 12.38 -1.98
N LEU A 230 -5.57 11.48 -1.69
CA LEU A 230 -5.70 10.23 -2.42
C LEU A 230 -6.10 10.52 -3.88
N HIS A 231 -5.54 9.77 -4.81
CA HIS A 231 -5.95 9.77 -6.22
C HIS A 231 -6.23 8.35 -6.69
N SER A 232 -7.28 8.19 -7.51
CA SER A 232 -7.60 6.92 -8.15
C SER A 232 -6.46 6.50 -9.07
N LEU A 233 -6.13 5.22 -9.07
CA LEU A 233 -5.23 4.62 -10.08
C LEU A 233 -5.99 4.10 -11.29
N ASP A 234 -7.34 4.11 -11.25
CA ASP A 234 -8.24 3.58 -12.27
C ASP A 234 -7.92 2.10 -12.61
N LEU A 235 -7.52 1.33 -11.59
CA LEU A 235 -7.16 -0.08 -11.67
C LEU A 235 -7.78 -0.85 -10.52
N THR A 236 -8.19 -2.09 -10.78
CA THR A 236 -8.47 -3.08 -9.73
C THR A 236 -7.17 -3.78 -9.28
N LEU A 237 -7.24 -4.55 -8.19
CA LEU A 237 -6.13 -5.41 -7.77
C LEU A 237 -5.74 -6.42 -8.85
N ALA A 238 -6.73 -7.00 -9.55
CA ALA A 238 -6.51 -7.94 -10.63
C ALA A 238 -5.77 -7.27 -11.81
N ASP A 239 -6.27 -6.14 -12.29
CA ASP A 239 -5.66 -5.40 -13.41
C ASP A 239 -4.20 -5.06 -13.12
N TRP A 240 -3.94 -4.62 -11.89
CA TRP A 240 -2.61 -4.21 -11.45
C TRP A 240 -1.62 -5.38 -11.39
N LEU A 241 -2.02 -6.50 -10.79
CA LEU A 241 -1.17 -7.70 -10.72
C LEU A 241 -0.98 -8.36 -12.09
N THR A 242 -2.02 -8.41 -12.92
CA THR A 242 -1.93 -8.88 -14.31
C THR A 242 -0.97 -8.02 -15.13
N THR A 243 -1.04 -6.69 -14.97
CA THR A 243 -0.10 -5.76 -15.62
C THR A 243 1.34 -6.01 -15.17
N TRP A 244 1.56 -6.20 -13.86
CA TRP A 244 2.88 -6.52 -13.31
C TRP A 244 3.45 -7.83 -13.88
N LEU A 245 2.64 -8.89 -13.95
CA LEU A 245 3.06 -10.18 -14.52
C LEU A 245 3.40 -10.09 -16.01
N ASN A 246 2.59 -9.35 -16.78
CA ASN A 246 2.73 -9.28 -18.23
C ASN A 246 3.92 -8.42 -18.66
N LEU A 247 4.18 -7.31 -17.96
CA LEU A 247 5.21 -6.38 -18.38
C LEU A 247 6.62 -6.83 -17.98
N GLY A 248 6.75 -7.76 -17.02
CA GLY A 248 8.05 -8.10 -16.41
C GLY A 248 8.84 -6.86 -15.94
N ALA A 249 8.13 -5.75 -15.71
CA ALA A 249 8.65 -4.39 -15.79
C ALA A 249 9.05 -3.84 -14.43
N PRO A 250 9.99 -2.87 -14.40
CA PRO A 250 10.60 -2.35 -13.19
C PRO A 250 9.59 -1.68 -12.25
N ASP A 251 10.03 -1.62 -10.98
CA ASP A 251 9.38 -1.16 -9.75
C ASP A 251 8.60 0.18 -9.78
N ASP A 252 8.47 0.87 -10.91
CA ASP A 252 8.11 2.29 -11.00
C ASP A 252 6.96 2.61 -11.97
N PHE A 253 6.23 1.62 -12.47
CA PHE A 253 5.17 1.81 -13.47
C PHE A 253 4.00 2.72 -13.03
N LEU A 254 3.57 2.64 -11.77
CA LEU A 254 2.38 3.38 -11.30
C LEU A 254 2.58 4.90 -11.17
N TRP A 255 3.82 5.36 -10.99
CA TRP A 255 4.12 6.74 -10.58
C TRP A 255 4.69 7.63 -11.70
N ARG A 256 4.69 7.14 -12.94
CA ARG A 256 5.17 7.88 -14.13
C ARG A 256 4.10 8.70 -14.85
N ARG A 257 2.84 8.73 -14.37
CA ARG A 257 1.75 9.56 -14.93
C ARG A 257 1.48 10.84 -14.13
#